data_AF-A0A968HKQ9-F1
#
_entry.id   AF-A0A968HKQ9-F1
#
_cell.length_a   1.000
_cell.length_b   1.000
_cell.length_c   1.000
_cell.angle_alpha   90.00
_cell.angle_beta   90.00
_cell.angle_gamma   90.00
#
_symmetry.space_group_name_H-M   'P 1'
#
loop_
_entity.id
_entity.type
_entity.pdbx_description
1 polymer ?
#
loop_
_entity_poly.entity_id
_entity_poly.type
_entity_poly.pdbx_seq_one_letter_code
_entity_poly.pdbx_strand_id
1 'polypeptide(L)'
;MSDLPSPAKPNPSASHPEADYPLSELTELRNLVIGPDLKERFDNARIRSEDVSRVLPEALDLTLQDKDQPLPKVIVPTVEKAIKSSVSTDQNILSEALFPIMGPAIRKAIAAAIQNLIDSLNQSLEHSLSAQSLSWRFEAWRTGKSFAEVLLLRTLVYQVEQVFLIHKVSGLVLHHLTAATATAQDADLVSAMFT
;
A
#
# COMPACT_ATOMS: atom_id res chain seq x y z
N MET A 1 -35.55 46.21 -53.51
CA MET A 1 -37.01 46.35 -53.48
C MET A 1 -37.55 45.54 -54.65
N SER A 2 -37.84 44.27 -54.42
CA SER A 2 -38.36 43.36 -55.45
C SER A 2 -39.25 42.34 -54.77
N ASP A 3 -40.46 42.24 -55.28
CA ASP A 3 -41.65 41.59 -54.74
C ASP A 3 -41.46 40.15 -54.27
N LEU A 4 -41.96 39.87 -53.07
CA LEU A 4 -42.29 38.52 -52.60
C LEU A 4 -43.67 38.14 -53.14
N PRO A 5 -43.84 37.01 -53.86
CA PRO A 5 -45.17 36.49 -54.13
C PRO A 5 -45.72 35.79 -52.89
N SER A 6 -46.96 36.15 -52.57
CA SER A 6 -47.80 35.62 -51.48
C SER A 6 -47.96 34.09 -51.53
N PRO A 7 -48.00 33.36 -50.40
CA PRO A 7 -48.15 31.91 -50.41
C PRO A 7 -49.54 31.52 -50.93
N ALA A 8 -49.53 30.70 -51.99
CA ALA A 8 -50.72 30.08 -52.55
C ALA A 8 -51.42 29.20 -51.51
N LYS A 9 -52.76 29.26 -51.50
CA LYS A 9 -53.65 28.47 -50.64
C LYS A 9 -53.34 26.96 -50.73
N PRO A 10 -53.51 26.19 -49.64
CA PRO A 10 -53.22 24.77 -49.65
C PRO A 10 -54.19 24.04 -50.59
N ASN A 11 -53.60 23.27 -51.51
CA ASN A 11 -54.31 22.37 -52.41
C ASN A 11 -54.88 21.19 -51.60
N PRO A 12 -56.19 20.88 -51.64
CA PRO A 12 -56.79 19.82 -50.83
C PRO A 12 -56.59 18.39 -51.38
N SER A 13 -55.74 18.22 -52.40
CA SER A 13 -55.43 16.91 -52.99
C SER A 13 -53.92 16.65 -52.97
N ALA A 14 -53.38 16.41 -51.79
CA ALA A 14 -52.16 15.64 -51.60
C ALA A 14 -52.47 14.58 -50.54
N SER A 15 -53.06 13.48 -50.99
CA SER A 15 -53.13 12.23 -50.24
C SER A 15 -51.69 11.74 -50.02
N HIS A 16 -51.06 12.21 -48.95
CA HIS A 16 -49.95 11.48 -48.36
C HIS A 16 -50.55 10.19 -47.77
N PRO A 17 -50.08 9.00 -48.18
CA PRO A 17 -50.44 7.79 -47.46
C PRO A 17 -49.93 7.99 -46.03
N GLU A 18 -50.84 7.99 -45.07
CA GLU A 18 -50.49 7.80 -43.68
C GLU A 18 -49.64 6.54 -43.62
N ALA A 19 -48.34 6.73 -43.40
CA ALA A 19 -47.42 5.63 -43.17
C ALA A 19 -47.70 5.10 -41.75
N ASP A 20 -48.79 4.34 -41.66
CA ASP A 20 -49.10 3.44 -40.57
C ASP A 20 -48.06 2.30 -40.64
N TYR A 21 -46.80 2.62 -40.32
CA TYR A 21 -45.79 1.61 -40.07
C TYR A 21 -46.32 0.76 -38.94
N PRO A 22 -46.68 -0.51 -39.17
CA PRO A 22 -47.33 -1.28 -38.14
C PRO A 22 -46.33 -1.41 -37.01
N LEU A 23 -46.70 -0.96 -35.81
CA LEU A 23 -45.95 -1.19 -34.56
C LEU A 23 -45.54 -2.68 -34.41
N SER A 24 -46.22 -3.57 -35.14
CA SER A 24 -45.88 -4.98 -35.35
C SER A 24 -44.51 -5.19 -36.00
N GLU A 25 -44.15 -4.50 -37.08
CA GLU A 25 -42.84 -4.63 -37.76
C GLU A 25 -41.70 -4.14 -36.85
N LEU A 26 -41.91 -3.05 -36.11
CA LEU A 26 -40.95 -2.57 -35.12
C LEU A 26 -40.84 -3.52 -33.91
N THR A 27 -41.94 -4.17 -33.54
CA THR A 27 -41.96 -5.18 -32.49
C THR A 27 -41.27 -6.47 -32.93
N GLU A 28 -41.45 -6.86 -34.19
CA GLU A 28 -40.79 -7.99 -34.81
C GLU A 28 -39.30 -7.75 -34.97
N LEU A 29 -38.90 -6.56 -35.45
CA LEU A 29 -37.51 -6.13 -35.50
C LEU A 29 -36.87 -6.10 -34.10
N ARG A 30 -37.56 -5.57 -33.10
CA ARG A 30 -37.09 -5.60 -31.70
C ARG A 30 -36.90 -7.03 -31.21
N ASN A 31 -37.83 -7.93 -31.49
CA ASN A 31 -37.73 -9.32 -31.08
C ASN A 31 -36.62 -10.08 -31.84
N LEU A 32 -36.35 -9.71 -33.09
CA LEU A 32 -35.29 -10.29 -33.90
C LEU A 32 -33.89 -9.79 -33.49
N VAL A 33 -33.78 -8.50 -33.16
CA VAL A 33 -32.51 -7.85 -32.78
C VAL A 33 -32.14 -8.13 -31.32
N ILE A 34 -33.13 -8.12 -30.41
CA ILE A 34 -32.91 -8.34 -28.97
C ILE A 34 -33.05 -9.83 -28.62
N GLY A 35 -33.92 -10.59 -29.28
CA GLY A 35 -34.14 -12.00 -28.95
C GLY A 35 -34.59 -12.23 -27.50
N PRO A 36 -35.01 -13.46 -27.15
CA PRO A 36 -35.30 -13.82 -25.76
C PRO A 36 -34.02 -13.89 -24.91
N ASP A 37 -32.88 -14.26 -25.49
CA ASP A 37 -31.60 -14.46 -24.79
C ASP A 37 -30.97 -13.14 -24.29
N LEU A 38 -30.90 -12.08 -25.13
CA LEU A 38 -30.35 -10.81 -24.64
C LEU A 38 -31.30 -10.15 -23.65
N LYS A 39 -32.62 -10.30 -23.81
CA LYS A 39 -33.58 -9.80 -22.83
C LYS A 39 -33.36 -10.45 -21.45
N GLU A 40 -33.13 -11.75 -21.40
CA GLU A 40 -32.81 -12.45 -20.15
C GLU A 40 -31.47 -11.98 -19.56
N ARG A 41 -30.44 -11.77 -20.38
CA ARG A 41 -29.15 -11.20 -19.93
C ARG A 41 -29.30 -9.78 -19.37
N PHE A 42 -30.17 -8.96 -19.95
CA PHE A 42 -30.43 -7.60 -19.46
C PHE A 42 -31.32 -7.56 -18.23
N ASP A 43 -32.30 -8.45 -18.10
CA ASP A 43 -33.23 -8.46 -16.96
C ASP A 43 -32.63 -9.20 -15.74
N ASN A 44 -31.79 -10.21 -15.96
CA ASN A 44 -31.18 -11.00 -14.88
C ASN A 44 -29.88 -10.37 -14.38
N ALA A 45 -29.92 -9.82 -13.17
CA ALA A 45 -28.76 -9.18 -12.54
C ALA A 45 -27.54 -10.10 -12.40
N ARG A 46 -27.73 -11.41 -12.20
CA ARG A 46 -26.62 -12.36 -12.05
C ARG A 46 -25.90 -12.59 -13.38
N ILE A 47 -26.65 -12.81 -14.45
CA ILE A 47 -26.10 -13.03 -15.80
C ILE A 47 -25.40 -11.76 -16.27
N ARG A 48 -26.02 -10.60 -16.04
CA ARG A 48 -25.40 -9.30 -16.34
C ARG A 48 -24.11 -9.07 -15.56
N SER A 49 -24.08 -9.39 -14.26
CA SER A 49 -22.85 -9.28 -13.46
C SER A 49 -21.76 -10.23 -13.96
N GLU A 50 -22.12 -11.44 -14.42
CA GLU A 50 -21.17 -12.38 -15.01
C GLU A 50 -20.59 -11.83 -16.31
N ASP A 51 -21.43 -11.33 -17.22
CA ASP A 51 -21.00 -10.72 -18.48
C ASP A 51 -20.08 -9.50 -18.22
N VAL A 52 -20.43 -8.64 -17.26
CA VAL A 52 -19.58 -7.50 -16.85
C VAL A 52 -18.26 -7.99 -16.23
N SER A 53 -18.29 -9.02 -15.38
CA SER A 53 -17.07 -9.54 -14.74
C SER A 53 -16.05 -10.09 -15.73
N ARG A 54 -16.51 -10.57 -16.90
CA ARG A 54 -15.63 -11.06 -17.98
C ARG A 54 -14.90 -9.94 -18.70
N VAL A 55 -15.56 -8.80 -18.93
CA VAL A 55 -15.00 -7.66 -19.66
C VAL A 55 -14.31 -6.63 -18.76
N LEU A 56 -14.65 -6.60 -17.47
CA LEU A 56 -14.14 -5.63 -16.50
C LEU A 56 -12.61 -5.63 -16.36
N PRO A 57 -11.90 -6.79 -16.31
CA PRO A 57 -10.44 -6.79 -16.21
C PRO A 57 -9.76 -6.12 -17.40
N GLU A 58 -10.22 -6.41 -18.61
CA GLU A 58 -9.68 -5.82 -19.86
C GLU A 58 -10.02 -4.34 -19.96
N ALA A 59 -11.25 -3.94 -19.59
CA ALA A 59 -11.62 -2.53 -19.51
C ALA A 59 -10.75 -1.76 -18.51
N LEU A 60 -10.43 -2.36 -17.36
CA LEU A 60 -9.56 -1.76 -16.34
C LEU A 60 -8.12 -1.59 -16.86
N ASP A 61 -7.58 -2.59 -17.54
CA ASP A 61 -6.25 -2.55 -18.13
C ASP A 61 -6.13 -1.45 -19.20
N LEU A 62 -7.12 -1.35 -20.09
CA LEU A 62 -7.17 -0.27 -21.10
C LEU A 62 -7.20 1.12 -20.46
N THR A 63 -7.97 1.29 -19.39
CA THR A 63 -8.04 2.57 -18.66
C THR A 63 -6.75 2.88 -17.89
N LEU A 64 -6.01 1.86 -17.41
CA LEU A 64 -4.71 2.07 -16.75
C LEU A 64 -3.59 2.44 -17.73
N GLN A 65 -3.69 2.01 -18.98
CA GLN A 65 -2.74 2.36 -20.04
C GLN A 65 -2.97 3.77 -20.60
N ASP A 66 -4.20 4.26 -20.54
CA ASP A 66 -4.56 5.61 -20.95
C ASP A 66 -4.16 6.64 -19.88
N LYS A 67 -3.09 7.41 -20.17
CA LYS A 67 -2.55 8.43 -19.26
C LYS A 67 -3.54 9.56 -18.96
N ASP A 68 -4.54 9.75 -19.82
CA ASP A 68 -5.51 10.84 -19.70
C ASP A 68 -6.74 10.45 -18.89
N GLN A 69 -6.90 9.16 -18.51
CA GLN A 69 -8.00 8.69 -17.67
C GLN A 69 -7.62 8.61 -16.19
N PRO A 70 -8.27 9.38 -15.29
CA PRO A 70 -7.91 9.44 -13.89
C PRO A 70 -8.55 8.30 -13.07
N LEU A 71 -8.54 7.06 -13.55
CA LEU A 71 -9.06 5.92 -12.80
C LEU A 71 -8.41 5.79 -11.40
N PRO A 72 -7.08 5.98 -11.24
CA PRO A 72 -6.48 6.06 -9.92
C PRO A 72 -7.11 7.13 -9.02
N LYS A 73 -7.54 8.29 -9.55
CA LYS A 73 -8.15 9.37 -8.75
C LYS A 73 -9.51 8.98 -8.15
N VAL A 74 -10.21 8.02 -8.75
CA VAL A 74 -11.51 7.52 -8.26
C VAL A 74 -11.34 6.28 -7.37
N ILE A 75 -10.43 5.38 -7.73
CA ILE A 75 -10.22 4.12 -7.01
C ILE A 75 -9.44 4.34 -5.72
N VAL A 76 -8.34 5.11 -5.76
CA VAL A 76 -7.44 5.27 -4.60
C VAL A 76 -8.19 5.73 -3.36
N PRO A 77 -9.04 6.79 -3.38
CA PRO A 77 -9.77 7.21 -2.18
C PRO A 77 -10.74 6.15 -1.65
N THR A 78 -11.28 5.30 -2.52
CA THR A 78 -12.18 4.21 -2.14
C THR A 78 -11.41 3.09 -1.44
N VAL A 79 -10.27 2.70 -2.00
CA VAL A 79 -9.39 1.69 -1.42
C VAL A 79 -8.81 2.18 -0.09
N GLU A 80 -8.36 3.43 0.00
CA GLU A 80 -7.87 4.01 1.26
C GLU A 80 -8.92 3.99 2.37
N LYS A 81 -10.18 4.35 2.04
CA LYS A 81 -11.30 4.26 3.00
C LYS A 81 -11.55 2.82 3.42
N ALA A 82 -11.52 1.87 2.48
CA ALA A 82 -11.70 0.46 2.76
C ALA A 82 -10.59 -0.09 3.67
N ILE A 83 -9.32 0.23 3.39
CA ILE A 83 -8.18 -0.13 4.24
C ILE A 83 -8.35 0.49 5.63
N LYS A 84 -8.64 1.79 5.72
CA LYS A 84 -8.83 2.47 7.01
C LYS A 84 -9.94 1.82 7.82
N SER A 85 -11.07 1.51 7.19
CA SER A 85 -12.18 0.80 7.84
C SER A 85 -11.78 -0.61 8.29
N SER A 86 -11.05 -1.35 7.45
CA SER A 86 -10.55 -2.69 7.77
C SER A 86 -9.61 -2.66 8.98
N VAL A 87 -8.67 -1.72 9.01
CA VAL A 87 -7.70 -1.56 10.12
C VAL A 87 -8.39 -1.13 11.41
N SER A 88 -9.40 -0.25 11.33
CA SER A 88 -10.20 0.13 12.51
C SER A 88 -11.07 -1.00 13.04
N THR A 89 -11.40 -1.99 12.19
CA THR A 89 -12.19 -3.16 12.60
C THR A 89 -11.28 -4.23 13.21
N ASP A 90 -10.14 -4.50 12.57
CA ASP A 90 -9.16 -5.47 13.03
C ASP A 90 -7.72 -5.00 12.71
N GLN A 91 -6.99 -4.66 13.76
CA GLN A 91 -5.60 -4.24 13.66
C GLN A 91 -4.65 -5.40 13.32
N ASN A 92 -5.06 -6.66 13.59
CA ASN A 92 -4.23 -7.83 13.36
C ASN A 92 -3.96 -8.03 11.87
N ILE A 93 -4.95 -7.78 11.01
CA ILE A 93 -4.83 -7.88 9.54
C ILE A 93 -3.63 -7.09 9.01
N LEU A 94 -3.47 -5.84 9.47
CA LEU A 94 -2.35 -5.01 9.03
C LEU A 94 -1.04 -5.45 9.70
N SER A 95 -1.08 -5.86 10.97
CA SER A 95 0.11 -6.29 11.69
C SER A 95 0.73 -7.57 11.08
N GLU A 96 -0.07 -8.55 10.69
CA GLU A 96 0.37 -9.79 10.04
C GLU A 96 1.00 -9.52 8.68
N ALA A 97 0.41 -8.60 7.90
CA ALA A 97 0.95 -8.18 6.62
C ALA A 97 2.31 -7.48 6.75
N LEU A 98 2.51 -6.69 7.81
CA LEU A 98 3.74 -5.92 8.04
C LEU A 98 4.82 -6.73 8.77
N PHE A 99 4.46 -7.70 9.61
CA PHE A 99 5.40 -8.42 10.49
C PHE A 99 6.68 -8.91 9.79
N PRO A 100 6.64 -9.52 8.59
CA PRO A 100 7.84 -10.01 7.90
C PRO A 100 8.84 -8.90 7.54
N ILE A 101 8.38 -7.67 7.32
CA ILE A 101 9.23 -6.54 6.95
C ILE A 101 9.65 -5.69 8.15
N MET A 102 8.93 -5.76 9.28
CA MET A 102 9.19 -4.94 10.45
C MET A 102 10.55 -5.26 11.10
N GLY A 103 10.87 -6.54 11.33
CA GLY A 103 12.15 -6.95 11.92
C GLY A 103 13.37 -6.45 11.14
N PRO A 104 13.48 -6.72 9.83
CA PRO A 104 14.52 -6.15 8.97
C PRO A 104 14.55 -4.62 8.98
N ALA A 105 13.39 -3.96 8.93
CA ALA A 105 13.30 -2.50 8.94
C ALA A 105 13.82 -1.88 10.25
N ILE A 106 13.43 -2.45 11.40
CA ILE A 106 13.89 -2.00 12.72
C ILE A 106 15.42 -2.16 12.83
N ARG A 107 15.96 -3.33 12.45
CA ARG A 107 17.43 -3.54 12.45
C ARG A 107 18.15 -2.52 11.57
N LYS A 108 17.61 -2.22 10.40
CA LYS A 108 18.16 -1.21 9.48
C LYS A 108 18.12 0.19 10.10
N ALA A 109 17.01 0.56 10.75
CA ALA A 109 16.87 1.85 11.42
C ALA A 109 17.88 2.01 12.57
N ILE A 110 18.06 0.97 13.40
CA ILE A 110 19.04 0.97 14.49
C ILE A 110 20.46 1.10 13.94
N ALA A 111 20.83 0.31 12.93
CA ALA A 111 22.15 0.39 12.31
C ALA A 111 22.43 1.79 11.74
N ALA A 112 21.44 2.40 11.06
CA ALA A 112 21.56 3.76 10.55
C ALA A 112 21.72 4.80 11.66
N ALA A 113 20.99 4.67 12.77
CA ALA A 113 21.12 5.57 13.91
C ALA A 113 22.51 5.49 14.56
N ILE A 114 23.06 4.28 14.72
CA ILE A 114 24.42 4.07 15.22
C ILE A 114 25.45 4.68 14.28
N GLN A 115 25.32 4.48 12.97
CA GLN A 115 26.22 5.07 11.98
C GLN A 115 26.21 6.60 12.06
N ASN A 116 25.03 7.21 12.10
CA ASN A 116 24.88 8.67 12.23
C ASN A 116 25.51 9.20 13.52
N LEU A 117 25.38 8.46 14.63
CA LEU A 117 26.03 8.81 15.90
C LEU A 117 27.55 8.80 15.74
N ILE A 118 28.11 7.73 15.16
CA ILE A 118 29.55 7.59 14.90
C ILE A 118 30.06 8.77 14.05
N ASP A 119 29.34 9.11 12.98
CA ASP A 119 29.68 10.21 12.09
C ASP A 119 29.66 11.56 12.84
N SER A 120 28.62 11.79 13.66
CA SER A 120 28.52 13.01 14.47
C SER A 120 29.64 13.14 15.52
N LEU A 121 30.04 12.03 16.15
CA LEU A 121 31.15 11.99 17.10
C LEU A 121 32.47 12.27 16.42
N ASN A 122 32.73 11.67 15.25
CA ASN A 122 33.93 11.96 14.47
C ASN A 122 34.06 13.46 14.19
N GLN A 123 32.97 14.10 13.74
CA GLN A 123 32.98 15.53 13.43
C GLN A 123 33.16 16.42 14.67
N SER A 124 32.56 16.08 15.80
CA SER A 124 32.72 16.85 17.04
C SER A 124 34.12 16.69 17.66
N LEU A 125 34.69 15.48 17.60
CA LEU A 125 35.96 15.14 18.24
C LEU A 125 37.20 15.49 17.40
N GLU A 126 37.06 15.74 16.10
CA GLU A 126 38.14 16.33 15.29
C GLU A 126 38.72 17.60 15.91
N HIS A 127 37.93 18.30 16.72
CA HIS A 127 38.34 19.53 17.40
C HIS A 127 38.87 19.35 18.84
N SER A 128 38.92 18.11 19.37
CA SER A 128 39.27 17.82 20.78
C SER A 128 40.55 16.98 20.91
N LEU A 129 41.72 17.62 21.03
CA LEU A 129 43.01 16.93 21.15
C LEU A 129 43.34 16.58 22.62
N SER A 130 43.52 15.29 22.93
CA SER A 130 44.02 14.78 24.22
C SER A 130 45.05 13.67 23.97
N ALA A 131 45.96 13.42 24.92
CA ALA A 131 47.00 12.40 24.76
C ALA A 131 46.41 10.98 24.52
N GLN A 132 45.25 10.70 25.12
CA GLN A 132 44.52 9.45 24.93
C GLN A 132 43.79 9.40 23.58
N SER A 133 43.32 10.54 23.05
CA SER A 133 42.74 10.58 21.70
C SER A 133 43.79 10.33 20.62
N LEU A 134 45.04 10.77 20.82
CA LEU A 134 46.15 10.46 19.91
C LEU A 134 46.48 8.96 19.85
N SER A 135 46.49 8.25 20.98
CA SER A 135 46.77 6.80 20.98
C SER A 135 45.66 6.00 20.29
N TRP A 136 44.39 6.36 20.53
CA TRP A 136 43.24 5.75 19.85
C TRP A 136 43.16 6.11 18.37
N ARG A 137 43.63 7.29 17.94
CA ARG A 137 43.75 7.63 16.51
C ARG A 137 44.78 6.76 15.79
N PHE A 138 45.90 6.47 16.45
CA PHE A 138 46.89 5.54 15.90
C PHE A 138 46.32 4.13 15.78
N GLU A 139 45.52 3.69 16.76
CA GLU A 139 44.82 2.40 16.72
C GLU A 139 43.75 2.35 15.61
N ALA A 140 42.98 3.42 15.42
CA ALA A 140 42.02 3.56 14.32
C ALA A 140 42.72 3.41 12.96
N TRP A 141 43.84 4.11 12.76
CA TRP A 141 44.67 3.98 11.57
C TRP A 141 45.19 2.55 11.36
N ARG A 142 45.65 1.88 12.43
CA ARG A 142 46.16 0.51 12.35
C ARG A 142 45.07 -0.53 12.06
N THR A 143 43.86 -0.32 12.57
CA THR A 143 42.75 -1.29 12.48
C THR A 143 41.84 -1.04 11.27
N GLY A 144 41.99 0.09 10.58
CA GLY A 144 41.12 0.50 9.48
C GLY A 144 39.70 0.91 9.92
N LYS A 145 39.48 1.02 11.24
CA LYS A 145 38.22 1.50 11.83
C LYS A 145 38.26 3.01 11.99
N SER A 146 37.08 3.65 12.06
CA SER A 146 37.03 5.08 12.37
C SER A 146 37.45 5.36 13.81
N PHE A 147 37.93 6.58 14.08
CA PHE A 147 38.31 6.97 15.44
C PHE A 147 37.13 6.87 16.41
N ALA A 148 35.93 7.29 16.01
CA ALA A 148 34.72 7.14 16.82
C ALA A 148 34.37 5.67 17.08
N GLU A 149 34.55 4.76 16.13
CA GLU A 149 34.37 3.32 16.37
C GLU A 149 35.33 2.78 17.45
N VAL A 150 36.61 3.16 17.39
CA VAL A 150 37.61 2.75 18.40
C VAL A 150 37.29 3.35 19.77
N LEU A 151 36.90 4.64 19.81
CA LEU A 151 36.49 5.30 21.04
C LEU A 151 35.28 4.61 21.66
N LEU A 152 34.24 4.39 20.86
CA LEU A 152 32.99 3.74 21.27
C LEU A 152 33.27 2.37 21.88
N LEU A 153 34.12 1.55 21.25
CA LEU A 153 34.55 0.24 21.79
C LEU A 153 35.29 0.32 23.12
N ARG A 154 35.96 1.43 23.42
CA ARG A 154 36.79 1.60 24.63
C ARG A 154 36.07 2.35 25.76
N THR A 155 35.02 3.11 25.44
CA THR A 155 34.26 3.91 26.40
C THR A 155 32.89 3.33 26.72
N LEU A 156 32.33 2.48 25.86
CA LEU A 156 31.14 1.70 26.21
C LEU A 156 31.50 0.70 27.30
N VAL A 157 31.09 1.04 28.52
CA VAL A 157 30.99 0.09 29.61
C VAL A 157 29.75 -0.76 29.32
N TYR A 158 29.96 -1.94 28.76
CA TYR A 158 28.88 -2.91 28.59
C TYR A 158 28.42 -3.39 29.95
N GLN A 159 27.13 -3.22 30.24
CA GLN A 159 26.48 -3.82 31.40
C GLN A 159 25.42 -4.80 30.92
N VAL A 160 25.49 -6.04 31.41
CA VAL A 160 24.45 -7.02 31.16
C VAL A 160 23.26 -6.68 32.05
N GLU A 161 22.17 -6.21 31.44
CA GLU A 161 20.95 -5.86 32.18
C GLU A 161 20.05 -7.06 32.42
N GLN A 162 19.95 -7.99 31.46
CA GLN A 162 19.06 -9.15 31.53
C GLN A 162 19.69 -10.36 30.84
N VAL A 163 19.49 -11.55 31.41
CA VAL A 163 19.92 -12.84 30.84
C VAL A 163 18.73 -13.80 30.81
N PHE A 164 18.44 -14.34 29.63
CA PHE A 164 17.37 -15.32 29.42
C PHE A 164 17.96 -16.67 29.04
N LEU A 165 17.47 -17.73 29.68
CA LEU A 165 17.68 -19.10 29.27
C LEU A 165 16.41 -19.58 28.58
N ILE A 166 16.43 -19.77 27.27
CA ILE A 166 15.26 -20.13 26.45
C ILE A 166 15.45 -21.52 25.86
N HIS A 167 14.42 -22.36 25.95
CA HIS A 167 14.41 -23.66 25.31
C HIS A 167 14.24 -23.50 23.79
N LYS A 168 15.26 -23.87 23.01
CA LYS A 168 15.36 -23.64 21.55
C LYS A 168 14.13 -24.06 20.74
N VAL A 169 13.51 -25.19 21.09
CA VAL A 169 12.45 -25.80 20.26
C VAL A 169 11.07 -25.28 20.63
N SER A 170 10.82 -25.03 21.92
CA SER A 170 9.49 -24.61 22.39
C SER A 170 9.37 -23.11 22.62
N GLY A 171 10.48 -22.36 22.59
CA GLY A 171 10.48 -20.93 22.90
C GLY A 171 10.09 -20.63 24.35
N LEU A 172 10.20 -21.60 25.26
CA LEU A 172 9.85 -21.40 26.67
C LEU A 172 11.03 -20.80 27.43
N VAL A 173 10.81 -19.75 28.23
CA VAL A 173 11.82 -19.24 29.15
C VAL A 173 11.97 -20.19 30.33
N LEU A 174 13.15 -20.81 30.44
CA LEU A 174 13.52 -21.69 31.54
C LEU A 174 14.03 -20.88 32.75
N HIS A 175 14.71 -19.77 32.49
CA HIS A 175 15.28 -18.93 33.54
C HIS A 175 15.48 -17.49 33.06
N HIS A 176 15.31 -16.53 33.97
CA HIS A 176 15.51 -15.12 33.70
C HIS A 176 16.19 -14.46 34.91
N LEU A 177 17.27 -13.73 34.67
CA LEU A 177 17.99 -12.96 35.67
C LEU A 177 18.08 -11.50 35.22
N THR A 178 17.74 -10.58 36.11
CA THR A 178 17.80 -9.14 35.89
C THR A 178 18.87 -8.50 36.78
N ALA A 179 19.65 -7.57 36.23
CA ALA A 179 20.51 -6.71 37.02
C ALA A 179 19.69 -5.85 37.97
N ALA A 180 20.21 -5.58 39.17
CA ALA A 180 19.50 -4.87 40.24
C ALA A 180 19.04 -3.45 39.85
N THR A 181 19.63 -2.86 38.82
CA THR A 181 19.34 -1.51 38.32
C THR A 181 18.37 -1.50 37.12
N ALA A 182 18.00 -2.65 36.56
CA ALA A 182 17.18 -2.74 35.36
C ALA A 182 15.70 -2.97 35.70
N THR A 183 14.79 -2.29 35.00
CA THR A 183 13.36 -2.59 35.07
C THR A 183 13.12 -3.97 34.45
N ALA A 184 12.53 -4.90 35.22
CA ALA A 184 12.19 -6.22 34.72
C ALA A 184 11.20 -6.09 33.56
N GLN A 185 11.60 -6.55 32.38
CA GLN A 185 10.68 -6.78 31.26
C GLN A 185 10.06 -8.17 31.42
N ASP A 186 8.79 -8.30 31.03
CA ASP A 186 8.08 -9.58 31.09
C ASP A 186 8.76 -10.61 30.17
N ALA A 187 9.32 -11.63 30.81
CA ALA A 187 10.13 -12.63 30.11
C ALA A 187 9.34 -13.37 29.03
N ASP A 188 8.05 -13.58 29.24
CA ASP A 188 7.17 -14.26 28.29
C ASP A 188 6.95 -13.44 27.01
N LEU A 189 6.90 -12.10 27.11
CA LEU A 189 6.77 -11.22 25.94
C LEU A 189 8.05 -11.22 25.09
N VAL A 190 9.21 -11.26 25.74
CA VAL A 190 10.51 -11.30 25.06
C VAL A 190 10.71 -12.65 24.37
N SER A 191 10.28 -13.74 25.00
CA SER A 191 10.40 -15.09 24.43
C SER A 191 9.65 -15.26 23.10
N ALA A 192 8.48 -14.62 22.97
CA ALA A 192 7.66 -14.65 21.76
C ALA A 192 8.35 -13.99 20.54
N MET A 193 9.37 -13.15 20.75
CA MET A 193 10.12 -12.49 19.66
C MET A 193 11.26 -13.35 19.09
N PHE A 194 11.64 -14.43 19.77
CA PHE A 194 12.78 -15.27 19.39
C PHE A 194 12.38 -16.62 18.77
N THR A 195 11.08 -16.89 18.67
CA THR A 195 10.47 -17.93 17.83
C THR A 195 10.03 -17.34 16.49
#